data_AF-A0A842WW42-F1
#
_entry.id   AF-A0A842WW42-F1
#
_cell.length_a   1.000
_cell.length_b   1.000
_cell.length_c   1.000
_cell.angle_alpha   90.00
_cell.angle_beta   90.00
_cell.angle_gamma   90.00
#
_symmetry.space_group_name_H-M   'P 1'
#
loop_
_entity.id
_entity.type
_entity.pdbx_description
1 polymer ?
#
loop_
_entity_poly.entity_id
_entity_poly.type
_entity_poly.pdbx_seq_one_letter_code
_entity_poly.pdbx_strand_id
1 'polypeptide(L)'
;MSSKRSVQGVWLIEKTTGRNLIARAYTDIEIDMDLIAPFLSATHTFIDKASNESLKTIDTEKSRYVWSANEHLLFVMVVSKRARLPHMRFILDFALNEFMRKVVPKDETVESLLNQWQGVSTTFNDFAYFVDELVEQYEETDECLVAGKSMDCLEVYSHLIRAILRVDISQNERKEIASKLKKRLESTIESYQFLQSIPIDEYGIEILSVDVYNVSYRHLRNGLEELLKILADVIRSNVSKAKYREMLFEYAMPYVKRDIDRLQTYAILDDVIRYLF
;
A
#
# COMPACT_ATOMS: atom_id res chain seq x y z
N MET A 1 13.34 5.53 3.94
CA MET A 1 12.91 4.48 3.01
C MET A 1 12.24 3.39 3.83
N SER A 2 10.94 3.15 3.58
CA SER A 2 10.16 2.12 4.26
C SER A 2 10.78 0.75 3.97
N SER A 3 11.10 -0.03 5.00
CA SER A 3 11.73 -1.35 4.88
C SER A 3 10.78 -2.47 4.41
N LYS A 4 9.59 -2.12 3.92
CA LYS A 4 8.53 -3.09 3.59
C LYS A 4 8.32 -3.19 2.09
N ARG A 5 9.17 -4.00 1.44
CA ARG A 5 8.97 -4.41 0.04
C ARG A 5 7.75 -5.33 -0.09
N SER A 6 6.94 -5.10 -1.10
CA SER A 6 5.81 -5.97 -1.45
C SER A 6 6.28 -7.25 -2.12
N VAL A 7 7.34 -7.20 -2.93
CA VAL A 7 8.00 -8.36 -3.52
C VAL A 7 9.16 -8.79 -2.64
N GLN A 8 9.10 -10.02 -2.14
CA GLN A 8 10.10 -10.59 -1.24
C GLN A 8 11.18 -11.32 -2.03
N GLY A 9 10.80 -12.02 -3.10
CA GLY A 9 11.72 -12.72 -3.98
C GLY A 9 11.05 -13.21 -5.27
N VAL A 10 11.87 -13.54 -6.26
CA VAL A 10 11.46 -13.94 -7.61
C VAL A 10 12.36 -15.07 -8.12
N TRP A 11 11.76 -16.08 -8.76
CA TRP A 11 12.43 -17.28 -9.26
C TRP A 11 11.91 -17.71 -10.63
N LEU A 12 12.82 -17.96 -11.56
CA LEU A 12 12.51 -18.63 -12.83
C LEU A 12 13.07 -20.05 -12.79
N ILE A 13 12.20 -21.04 -12.91
CA ILE A 13 12.50 -22.46 -12.70
C ILE A 13 12.22 -23.23 -13.99
N GLU A 14 13.14 -24.11 -14.38
CA GLU A 14 12.89 -25.14 -15.38
C GLU A 14 12.01 -26.25 -14.78
N LYS A 15 10.83 -26.50 -15.37
CA LYS A 15 9.85 -27.47 -14.84
C LYS A 15 10.38 -28.90 -14.84
N THR A 16 11.11 -29.30 -15.89
CA THR A 16 11.58 -30.67 -16.10
C THR A 16 12.62 -31.11 -15.08
N THR A 17 13.59 -30.25 -14.79
CA THR A 17 14.73 -30.58 -13.93
C THR A 17 14.63 -29.94 -12.54
N GLY A 18 13.76 -28.94 -12.37
CA GLY A 18 13.69 -28.12 -11.17
C GLY A 18 14.83 -27.11 -11.03
N ARG A 19 15.67 -26.94 -12.05
CA ARG A 19 16.81 -26.00 -12.00
C ARG A 19 16.33 -24.55 -11.95
N ASN A 20 16.92 -23.77 -11.07
CA ASN A 20 16.74 -22.32 -11.04
C ASN A 20 17.56 -21.68 -12.15
N LEU A 21 16.88 -21.07 -13.12
CA LEU A 21 17.51 -20.21 -14.12
C LEU A 21 17.84 -18.84 -13.50
N ILE A 22 16.95 -18.38 -12.62
CA ILE A 22 17.06 -17.09 -11.93
C ILE A 22 16.56 -17.23 -10.51
N ALA A 23 17.30 -16.63 -9.58
CA ALA A 23 16.92 -16.47 -8.20
C ALA A 23 17.28 -15.05 -7.75
N ARG A 24 16.27 -14.31 -7.28
CA ARG A 24 16.42 -12.97 -6.71
C ARG A 24 15.69 -12.90 -5.38
N ALA A 25 16.42 -12.65 -4.31
CA ALA A 25 15.86 -12.38 -2.98
C ALA A 25 16.04 -10.90 -2.68
N TYR A 26 14.94 -10.19 -2.43
CA TYR A 26 14.91 -8.76 -2.14
C TYR A 26 14.74 -8.45 -0.65
N THR A 27 14.42 -9.47 0.12
CA THR A 27 14.29 -9.43 1.58
C THR A 27 14.98 -10.66 2.15
N ASP A 28 15.34 -10.62 3.43
CA ASP A 28 15.88 -11.77 4.17
C ASP A 28 14.79 -12.82 4.32
N ILE A 29 14.63 -13.63 3.28
CA ILE A 29 13.73 -14.75 3.27
C ILE A 29 14.51 -15.95 3.81
N GLU A 30 14.14 -16.42 5.01
CA GLU A 30 14.59 -17.71 5.57
C GLU A 30 13.92 -18.87 4.82
N ILE A 31 14.02 -18.91 3.49
CA ILE A 31 13.58 -20.07 2.75
C ILE A 31 14.76 -20.66 2.00
N ASP A 32 14.99 -21.93 2.30
CA ASP A 32 15.94 -22.77 1.61
C ASP A 32 15.52 -22.93 0.13
N MET A 33 16.33 -22.36 -0.73
CA MET A 33 16.10 -22.22 -2.16
C MET A 33 16.11 -23.57 -2.87
N ASP A 34 16.81 -24.55 -2.29
CA ASP A 34 16.89 -25.92 -2.80
C ASP A 34 15.63 -26.72 -2.46
N LEU A 35 14.83 -26.26 -1.48
CA LEU A 35 13.55 -26.87 -1.09
C LEU A 35 12.36 -26.26 -1.84
N ILE A 36 12.39 -24.96 -2.15
CA ILE A 36 11.28 -24.28 -2.85
C ILE A 36 11.08 -24.81 -4.27
N ALA A 37 12.15 -24.90 -5.06
CA ALA A 37 12.01 -25.18 -6.49
C ALA A 37 11.41 -26.58 -6.77
N PRO A 38 11.85 -27.65 -6.08
CA PRO A 38 11.19 -28.95 -6.15
C PRO A 38 9.76 -28.93 -5.60
N PHE A 39 9.51 -28.22 -4.50
CA PHE A 39 8.17 -28.12 -3.89
C PHE A 39 7.17 -27.43 -4.82
N LEU A 40 7.55 -26.31 -5.43
CA LEU A 40 6.70 -25.56 -6.35
C LEU A 40 6.51 -26.28 -7.67
N SER A 41 7.54 -26.94 -8.19
CA SER A 41 7.41 -27.79 -9.40
C SER A 41 6.47 -28.99 -9.15
N ALA A 42 6.62 -29.68 -8.01
CA ALA A 42 5.73 -30.77 -7.62
C ALA A 42 4.30 -30.29 -7.38
N THR A 43 4.13 -29.15 -6.69
CA THR A 43 2.82 -28.54 -6.42
C THR A 43 2.15 -28.07 -7.72
N HIS A 44 2.90 -27.50 -8.65
CA HIS A 44 2.38 -27.13 -9.98
C HIS A 44 1.93 -28.37 -10.76
N THR A 45 2.74 -29.42 -10.81
CA THR A 45 2.39 -30.68 -11.48
C THR A 45 1.15 -31.32 -10.87
N PHE A 46 0.98 -31.20 -9.56
CA PHE A 46 -0.22 -31.64 -8.86
C PHE A 46 -1.44 -30.76 -9.22
N ILE A 47 -1.30 -29.44 -9.20
CA ILE A 47 -2.37 -28.48 -9.52
C ILE A 47 -2.82 -28.59 -10.98
N ASP A 48 -1.89 -28.76 -11.92
CA ASP A 48 -2.17 -28.98 -13.35
C ASP A 48 -2.96 -30.27 -13.57
N LYS A 49 -2.62 -31.34 -12.84
CA LYS A 49 -3.28 -32.64 -12.98
C LYS A 49 -4.61 -32.71 -12.23
N ALA A 50 -4.78 -31.92 -11.16
CA ALA A 50 -5.94 -31.98 -10.28
C ALA A 50 -6.98 -30.86 -10.53
N SER A 51 -6.62 -29.77 -11.23
CA SER A 51 -7.51 -28.62 -11.40
C SER A 51 -7.49 -28.07 -12.83
N ASN A 52 -8.66 -27.60 -13.29
CA ASN A 52 -8.75 -26.74 -14.46
C ASN A 52 -8.15 -25.36 -14.09
N GLU A 53 -6.88 -25.13 -14.46
CA GLU A 53 -6.17 -23.85 -14.71
C GLU A 53 -6.25 -22.68 -13.69
N SER A 54 -6.93 -22.83 -12.55
CA SER A 54 -7.40 -21.67 -11.76
C SER A 54 -6.55 -21.33 -10.53
N LEU A 55 -5.74 -22.27 -10.03
CA LEU A 55 -4.84 -22.02 -8.90
C LEU A 55 -3.50 -21.49 -9.42
N LYS A 56 -3.35 -20.16 -9.43
CA LYS A 56 -2.09 -19.44 -9.71
C LYS A 56 -1.51 -18.76 -8.47
N THR A 57 -1.99 -19.16 -7.29
CA THR A 57 -1.70 -18.46 -6.05
C THR A 57 -1.82 -19.40 -4.84
N ILE A 58 -0.82 -19.39 -3.96
CA ILE A 58 -0.84 -20.10 -2.67
C ILE A 58 -0.64 -19.07 -1.57
N ASP A 59 -1.55 -19.07 -0.61
CA ASP A 59 -1.48 -18.23 0.57
C ASP A 59 -0.88 -18.99 1.74
N THR A 60 0.22 -18.49 2.31
CA THR A 60 0.77 -18.96 3.59
C THR A 60 0.39 -18.00 4.72
N GLU A 61 0.87 -18.22 5.95
CA GLU A 61 0.58 -17.31 7.06
C GLU A 61 1.13 -15.89 6.81
N LYS A 62 2.39 -15.79 6.35
CA LYS A 62 3.12 -14.52 6.24
C LYS A 62 3.20 -13.97 4.82
N SER A 63 3.12 -14.85 3.82
CA SER A 63 3.41 -14.51 2.43
C SER A 63 2.39 -15.12 1.49
N ARG A 64 2.48 -14.73 0.23
CA ARG A 64 1.70 -15.25 -0.85
C ARG A 64 2.63 -15.60 -2.00
N TYR A 65 2.46 -16.78 -2.55
CA TYR A 65 3.17 -17.25 -3.72
C TYR A 65 2.27 -17.01 -4.92
N VAL A 66 2.79 -16.33 -5.93
CA VAL A 66 2.10 -16.08 -7.20
C VAL A 66 2.98 -16.65 -8.29
N TRP A 67 2.40 -17.31 -9.28
CA TRP A 67 3.21 -17.83 -10.38
C TRP A 67 2.52 -17.67 -11.73
N SER A 68 3.36 -17.64 -12.77
CA SER A 68 3.01 -17.85 -14.16
C SER A 68 3.85 -19.00 -14.71
N ALA A 69 3.30 -19.77 -15.63
CA ALA A 69 3.98 -20.93 -16.18
C ALA A 69 3.66 -21.09 -17.66
N ASN A 70 4.61 -21.69 -18.38
CA ASN A 70 4.38 -22.26 -19.70
C ASN A 70 4.71 -23.77 -19.67
N GLU A 71 4.89 -24.37 -20.84
CA GLU A 71 5.20 -25.79 -20.97
C GLU A 71 6.50 -26.19 -20.23
N HIS A 72 7.52 -25.34 -20.27
CA HIS A 72 8.88 -25.67 -19.80
C HIS A 72 9.34 -24.87 -18.58
N LEU A 73 8.74 -23.71 -18.32
CA LEU A 73 9.18 -22.74 -17.32
C LEU A 73 8.07 -22.44 -16.31
N LEU A 74 8.49 -22.28 -15.07
CA LEU A 74 7.68 -21.84 -13.94
C LEU A 74 8.31 -20.57 -13.37
N PHE A 75 7.60 -19.46 -13.47
CA PHE A 75 8.00 -18.18 -12.91
C PHE A 75 7.22 -17.90 -11.63
N VAL A 76 7.91 -17.87 -10.49
CA VAL A 76 7.30 -17.66 -9.17
C VAL A 76 7.77 -16.34 -8.56
N MET A 77 6.85 -15.66 -7.90
CA MET A 77 7.10 -14.50 -7.06
C MET A 77 6.52 -14.76 -5.67
N VAL A 78 7.34 -14.48 -4.65
CA VAL A 78 6.90 -14.46 -3.26
C VAL A 78 6.63 -13.02 -2.88
N VAL A 79 5.40 -12.74 -2.44
CA VAL A 79 4.92 -11.40 -2.16
C VAL A 79 4.31 -11.30 -0.77
N SER A 80 4.33 -10.10 -0.22
CA SER A 80 3.61 -9.78 1.00
C SER A 80 2.09 -9.92 0.79
N LYS A 81 1.34 -10.13 1.88
CA LYS A 81 -0.13 -10.17 1.84
C LYS A 81 -0.80 -8.90 1.32
N ARG A 82 -0.07 -7.79 1.25
CA ARG A 82 -0.56 -6.48 0.80
C ARG A 82 -0.39 -6.26 -0.71
N ALA A 83 0.40 -7.11 -1.38
CA ALA A 83 0.68 -6.96 -2.79
C ALA A 83 -0.58 -7.15 -3.66
N ARG A 84 -0.65 -6.36 -4.74
CA ARG A 84 -1.79 -6.37 -5.67
C ARG A 84 -1.67 -7.53 -6.64
N LEU A 85 -2.37 -8.61 -6.36
CA LEU A 85 -2.28 -9.86 -7.13
C LEU A 85 -2.40 -9.71 -8.65
N PRO A 86 -3.35 -8.93 -9.20
CA PRO A 86 -3.45 -8.75 -10.65
C PRO A 86 -2.18 -8.15 -11.26
N HIS A 87 -1.54 -7.18 -10.60
CA HIS A 87 -0.26 -6.64 -11.05
C HIS A 87 0.87 -7.65 -10.95
N MET A 88 0.94 -8.44 -9.87
CA MET A 88 1.98 -9.48 -9.73
C MET A 88 1.88 -10.51 -10.85
N ARG A 89 0.66 -10.92 -11.21
CA ARG A 89 0.41 -11.83 -12.34
C ARG A 89 0.82 -11.19 -13.66
N PHE A 90 0.44 -9.93 -13.89
CA PHE A 90 0.84 -9.20 -15.09
C PHE A 90 2.37 -9.11 -15.23
N ILE A 91 3.09 -8.77 -14.16
CA ILE A 91 4.55 -8.71 -14.17
C ILE A 91 5.15 -10.08 -14.50
N LEU A 92 4.66 -11.15 -13.88
CA LEU A 92 5.13 -12.51 -14.15
C LEU A 92 4.86 -12.95 -15.59
N ASP A 93 3.65 -12.70 -16.12
CA ASP A 93 3.29 -13.02 -17.49
C ASP A 93 4.12 -12.20 -18.50
N PHE A 94 4.30 -10.91 -18.24
CA PHE A 94 5.11 -10.02 -19.07
C PHE A 94 6.58 -10.47 -19.08
N ALA A 95 7.16 -10.71 -17.91
CA ALA A 95 8.54 -11.14 -17.79
C ALA A 95 8.76 -12.52 -18.44
N LEU A 96 7.83 -13.47 -18.26
CA LEU A 96 7.90 -14.77 -18.91
C LEU A 96 7.86 -14.64 -20.45
N ASN A 97 6.99 -13.79 -20.98
CA ASN A 97 6.93 -13.50 -22.43
C ASN A 97 8.22 -12.83 -22.93
N GLU A 98 8.79 -11.92 -22.15
CA GLU A 98 10.06 -11.27 -22.49
C GLU A 98 11.23 -12.26 -22.47
N PHE A 99 11.23 -13.25 -21.57
CA PHE A 99 12.21 -14.32 -21.55
C PHE A 99 12.16 -15.10 -22.86
N MET A 100 10.96 -15.54 -23.24
CA MET A 100 10.74 -16.26 -24.49
C MET A 100 11.12 -15.45 -25.73
N ARG A 101 10.98 -14.11 -25.68
CA ARG A 101 11.27 -13.23 -26.80
C ARG A 101 12.74 -12.86 -26.96
N LYS A 102 13.44 -12.64 -25.84
CA LYS A 102 14.80 -12.06 -25.81
C LYS A 102 15.89 -13.08 -25.51
N VAL A 103 15.57 -14.12 -24.73
CA VAL A 103 16.57 -15.09 -24.24
C VAL A 103 16.55 -16.36 -25.07
N VAL A 104 15.37 -16.80 -25.52
CA VAL A 104 15.25 -17.99 -26.38
C VAL A 104 15.52 -17.58 -27.84
N PRO A 105 16.56 -18.14 -28.50
CA PRO A 105 16.80 -17.90 -29.92
C PRO A 105 15.59 -18.28 -30.76
N LYS A 106 15.35 -17.55 -31.87
CA LYS A 106 14.14 -17.76 -32.70
C LYS A 106 14.09 -19.13 -33.39
N ASP A 107 15.24 -19.75 -33.55
CA ASP A 107 15.49 -21.03 -34.19
C ASP A 107 15.63 -22.18 -33.17
N GLU A 108 15.52 -21.90 -31.88
CA GLU A 108 15.64 -22.89 -30.81
C GLU A 108 14.37 -22.98 -29.96
N THR A 109 14.15 -24.16 -29.37
CA THR A 109 13.16 -24.34 -28.30
C THR A 109 13.81 -24.08 -26.94
N VAL A 110 12.99 -23.78 -25.93
CA VAL A 110 13.46 -23.68 -24.54
C VAL A 110 14.19 -24.97 -24.13
N GLU A 111 13.64 -26.13 -24.50
CA GLU A 111 14.24 -27.42 -24.21
C GLU A 111 15.63 -27.59 -24.85
N SER A 112 15.81 -27.17 -26.12
CA SER A 112 17.12 -27.20 -26.78
C SER A 112 18.14 -26.32 -26.05
N LEU A 113 17.74 -25.09 -25.73
CA LEU A 113 18.58 -24.12 -25.02
C LEU A 113 19.02 -24.67 -23.65
N LEU A 114 18.07 -25.21 -22.87
CA LEU A 114 18.33 -25.70 -21.52
C LEU A 114 19.11 -27.03 -21.50
N ASN A 115 18.94 -27.88 -22.50
CA ASN A 115 19.74 -29.11 -22.65
C ASN A 115 21.21 -28.82 -22.97
N GLN A 116 21.49 -27.74 -23.69
CA GLN A 116 22.86 -27.30 -23.99
C GLN A 116 23.48 -26.50 -22.84
N TRP A 117 22.65 -25.93 -21.95
CA TRP A 117 23.11 -25.14 -20.83
C TRP A 117 23.70 -26.01 -19.72
N GLN A 118 24.98 -25.75 -19.40
CA GLN A 118 25.73 -26.49 -18.37
C GLN A 118 25.52 -25.94 -16.94
N GLY A 119 24.50 -25.12 -16.70
CA GLY A 119 24.23 -24.56 -15.38
C GLY A 119 25.12 -23.38 -14.99
N VAL A 120 25.69 -22.66 -15.96
CA VAL A 120 26.50 -21.46 -15.70
C VAL A 120 25.61 -20.37 -15.13
N SER A 121 25.87 -19.97 -13.89
CA SER A 121 25.01 -19.06 -13.11
C SER A 121 24.85 -17.66 -13.72
N THR A 122 25.76 -17.24 -14.60
CA THR A 122 25.76 -15.91 -15.21
C THR A 122 25.01 -15.85 -16.54
N THR A 123 24.60 -16.98 -17.11
CA THR A 123 23.98 -17.04 -18.45
C THR A 123 22.73 -16.17 -18.57
N PHE A 124 21.96 -16.04 -17.50
CA PHE A 124 20.69 -15.31 -17.48
C PHE A 124 20.74 -13.98 -16.73
N ASN A 125 21.95 -13.44 -16.47
CA ASN A 125 22.12 -12.21 -15.67
C ASN A 125 21.41 -11.00 -16.27
N ASP A 126 21.49 -10.81 -17.58
CA ASP A 126 20.84 -9.67 -18.25
C ASP A 126 19.32 -9.69 -18.07
N PHE A 127 18.71 -10.87 -18.19
CA PHE A 127 17.28 -11.01 -17.92
C PHE A 127 16.98 -10.87 -16.44
N ALA A 128 17.87 -11.32 -15.56
CA ALA A 128 17.68 -11.15 -14.13
C ALA A 128 17.76 -9.67 -13.69
N TYR A 129 18.62 -8.85 -14.32
CA TYR A 129 18.61 -7.39 -14.14
C TYR A 129 17.30 -6.76 -14.64
N PHE A 130 16.78 -7.21 -15.79
CA PHE A 130 15.47 -6.78 -16.27
C PHE A 130 14.34 -7.11 -15.27
N VAL A 131 14.41 -8.27 -14.61
CA VAL A 131 13.47 -8.62 -13.53
C VAL A 131 13.64 -7.71 -12.31
N ASP A 132 14.87 -7.39 -11.93
CA ASP A 132 15.17 -6.46 -10.84
C ASP A 132 14.54 -5.08 -11.14
N GLU A 133 14.69 -4.56 -12.36
CA GLU A 133 14.07 -3.30 -12.82
C GLU A 133 12.54 -3.32 -12.75
N LEU A 134 11.90 -4.41 -13.21
CA LEU A 134 10.45 -4.56 -13.15
C LEU A 134 9.92 -4.54 -11.72
N VAL A 135 10.64 -5.18 -10.79
CA VAL A 135 10.28 -5.18 -9.37
C VAL A 135 10.45 -3.79 -8.78
N GLU A 136 11.56 -3.11 -9.07
CA GLU A 136 11.81 -1.75 -8.59
C GLU A 136 10.73 -0.76 -9.04
N GLN A 137 10.37 -0.78 -10.33
CA GLN A 137 9.30 0.06 -10.89
C GLN A 137 7.95 -0.19 -10.20
N TYR A 138 7.63 -1.45 -9.87
CA TYR A 138 6.41 -1.78 -9.16
C TYR A 138 6.41 -1.22 -7.74
N GLU A 139 7.50 -1.40 -6.99
CA GLU A 139 7.60 -0.92 -5.62
C GLU A 139 7.48 0.62 -5.58
N GLU A 140 8.18 1.33 -6.47
CA GLU A 140 8.07 2.78 -6.59
C GLU A 140 6.65 3.25 -6.91
N THR A 141 5.98 2.58 -7.87
CA THR A 141 4.62 2.94 -8.27
C THR A 141 3.61 2.68 -7.14
N ASP A 142 3.73 1.55 -6.42
CA ASP A 142 2.80 1.23 -5.32
C ASP A 142 2.99 2.19 -4.14
N GLU A 143 4.23 2.53 -3.79
CA GLU A 143 4.53 3.55 -2.77
C GLU A 143 3.95 4.91 -3.16
N CYS A 144 4.15 5.35 -4.41
CA CYS A 144 3.60 6.61 -4.91
C CYS A 144 2.06 6.66 -4.85
N LEU A 145 1.38 5.57 -5.21
CA LEU A 145 -0.08 5.49 -5.14
C LEU A 145 -0.60 5.57 -3.71
N VAL A 146 0.06 4.91 -2.76
CA VAL A 146 -0.32 4.97 -1.33
C VAL A 146 -0.05 6.34 -0.74
N ALA A 147 1.08 6.97 -1.08
CA ALA A 147 1.40 8.33 -0.67
C ALA A 147 0.39 9.34 -1.24
N GLY A 148 0.03 9.21 -2.52
CA GLY A 148 -1.00 10.03 -3.17
C GLY A 148 -2.36 9.92 -2.46
N LYS A 149 -2.80 8.68 -2.18
CA LYS A 149 -4.04 8.45 -1.42
C LYS A 149 -4.01 9.07 -0.02
N SER A 150 -2.86 9.01 0.64
CA SER A 150 -2.65 9.54 1.98
C SER A 150 -2.65 11.08 1.99
N MET A 151 -2.03 11.70 0.99
CA MET A 151 -2.03 13.15 0.79
C MET A 151 -3.43 13.68 0.48
N ASP A 152 -4.17 13.02 -0.41
CA ASP A 152 -5.56 13.36 -0.69
C ASP A 152 -6.43 13.32 0.57
N CYS A 153 -6.26 12.28 1.39
CA CYS A 153 -6.97 12.13 2.66
C CYS A 153 -6.64 13.29 3.62
N LEU A 154 -5.36 13.63 3.76
CA LEU A 154 -4.90 14.77 4.55
C LEU A 154 -5.48 16.09 4.04
N GLU A 155 -5.54 16.31 2.73
CA GLU A 155 -6.11 17.52 2.16
C GLU A 155 -7.59 17.67 2.51
N VAL A 156 -8.37 16.59 2.38
CA VAL A 156 -9.80 16.59 2.71
C VAL A 156 -10.03 16.90 4.19
N TYR A 157 -9.29 16.23 5.09
CA TYR A 157 -9.35 16.54 6.51
C TYR A 157 -8.89 17.97 6.83
N SER A 158 -7.88 18.49 6.13
CA SER A 158 -7.33 19.83 6.35
C SER A 158 -8.38 20.89 6.03
N HIS A 159 -9.06 20.75 4.90
CA HIS A 159 -10.15 21.64 4.53
C HIS A 159 -11.34 21.56 5.48
N LEU A 160 -11.72 20.35 5.89
CA LEU A 160 -12.79 20.15 6.86
C LEU A 160 -12.48 20.80 8.21
N ILE A 161 -11.28 20.57 8.74
CA ILE A 161 -10.80 21.16 9.99
C ILE A 161 -10.75 22.69 9.89
N ARG A 162 -10.23 23.23 8.79
CA ARG A 162 -10.23 24.68 8.54
C ARG A 162 -11.64 25.26 8.50
N ALA A 163 -12.60 24.55 7.91
CA ALA A 163 -14.00 24.96 7.90
C ALA A 163 -14.60 24.97 9.32
N ILE A 164 -14.27 23.98 10.15
CA ILE A 164 -14.71 23.93 11.56
C ILE A 164 -14.11 25.09 12.39
N LEU A 165 -12.84 25.42 12.16
CA LEU A 165 -12.13 26.49 12.88
C LEU A 165 -12.52 27.91 12.42
N ARG A 166 -13.39 28.04 11.41
CA ARG A 166 -14.00 29.32 10.98
C ARG A 166 -15.16 29.77 11.87
N VAL A 167 -15.53 29.01 12.90
CA VAL A 167 -16.50 29.46 13.91
C VAL A 167 -16.16 30.87 14.42
N ASP A 168 -17.18 31.72 14.56
CA ASP A 168 -16.99 33.09 15.02
C ASP A 168 -16.76 33.14 16.53
N ILE A 169 -15.49 33.28 16.92
CA ILE A 169 -15.02 33.27 18.31
C ILE A 169 -13.86 34.25 18.51
N SER A 170 -13.76 34.75 19.74
CA SER A 170 -12.67 35.62 20.18
C SER A 170 -11.32 34.89 20.18
N GLN A 171 -10.23 35.66 20.20
CA GLN A 171 -8.88 35.12 20.27
C GLN A 171 -8.63 34.33 21.57
N ASN A 172 -9.28 34.71 22.67
CA ASN A 172 -9.17 33.99 23.95
C ASN A 172 -9.86 32.62 23.87
N GLU A 173 -11.05 32.54 23.26
CA GLU A 173 -11.73 31.27 23.01
C GLU A 173 -10.91 30.36 22.08
N ARG A 174 -10.23 30.91 21.06
CA ARG A 174 -9.32 30.13 20.18
C ARG A 174 -8.17 29.50 20.96
N LYS A 175 -7.52 30.27 21.83
CA LYS A 175 -6.44 29.76 22.70
C LYS A 175 -6.94 28.66 23.64
N GLU A 176 -8.15 28.83 24.18
CA GLU A 176 -8.77 27.83 25.05
C GLU A 176 -9.06 26.53 24.29
N ILE A 177 -9.60 26.62 23.07
CA ILE A 177 -9.85 25.48 22.19
C ILE A 177 -8.54 24.75 21.87
N ALA A 178 -7.49 25.47 21.46
CA ALA A 178 -6.19 24.88 21.14
C ALA A 178 -5.60 24.14 22.35
N SER A 179 -5.67 24.73 23.54
CA SER A 179 -5.21 24.11 24.79
C SER A 179 -5.99 22.85 25.15
N LYS A 180 -7.34 22.91 25.09
CA LYS A 180 -8.21 21.75 25.35
C LYS A 180 -7.98 20.63 24.34
N LEU A 181 -7.77 20.97 23.08
CA LEU A 181 -7.49 20.01 22.01
C LEU A 181 -6.18 19.28 22.27
N LYS A 182 -5.09 20.00 22.55
CA LYS A 182 -3.79 19.40 22.91
C LYS A 182 -3.93 18.42 24.07
N LYS A 183 -4.58 18.86 25.16
CA LYS A 183 -4.79 18.02 26.35
C LYS A 183 -5.57 16.75 26.05
N ARG A 184 -6.61 16.82 25.21
CA ARG A 184 -7.40 15.63 24.84
C ARG A 184 -6.68 14.72 23.83
N LEU A 185 -5.75 15.26 23.05
CA LEU A 185 -4.95 14.47 22.12
C LEU A 185 -3.85 13.67 22.81
N GLU A 186 -3.40 14.05 24.01
CA GLU A 186 -2.37 13.33 24.77
C GLU A 186 -2.65 11.82 24.89
N SER A 187 -3.89 11.43 25.21
CA SER A 187 -4.27 10.01 25.28
C SER A 187 -4.29 9.32 23.91
N THR A 188 -4.49 10.07 22.84
CA THR A 188 -4.59 9.55 21.47
C THR A 188 -3.23 9.40 20.81
N ILE A 189 -2.23 10.19 21.24
CA ILE A 189 -0.85 10.14 20.73
C ILE A 189 -0.20 8.77 21.00
N GLU A 190 -0.53 8.11 22.11
CA GLU A 190 -0.04 6.75 22.39
C GLU A 190 -0.46 5.75 21.30
N SER A 191 -1.68 5.91 20.78
CA SER A 191 -2.21 5.06 19.72
C SER A 191 -1.82 5.55 18.33
N TYR A 192 -1.51 6.84 18.16
CA TYR A 192 -1.23 7.48 16.87
C TYR A 192 -0.09 8.50 16.99
N GLN A 193 1.16 8.02 17.00
CA GLN A 193 2.34 8.84 17.29
C GLN A 193 2.52 10.03 16.34
N PHE A 194 2.09 9.91 15.08
CA PHE A 194 2.18 11.00 14.10
C PHE A 194 1.37 12.25 14.49
N LEU A 195 0.37 12.13 15.38
CA LEU A 195 -0.39 13.28 15.87
C LEU A 195 0.48 14.22 16.72
N GLN A 196 1.58 13.72 17.30
CA GLN A 196 2.51 14.52 18.10
C GLN A 196 3.21 15.60 17.27
N SER A 197 3.45 15.34 15.98
CA SER A 197 4.15 16.29 15.10
C SER A 197 3.23 17.35 14.50
N ILE A 198 1.91 17.26 14.71
CA ILE A 198 0.94 18.20 14.13
C ILE A 198 0.95 19.50 14.94
N PRO A 199 1.30 20.65 14.33
CA PRO A 199 1.18 21.95 14.99
C PRO A 199 -0.28 22.27 15.28
N ILE A 200 -0.55 22.63 16.54
CA ILE A 200 -1.86 23.10 17.02
C ILE A 200 -1.63 24.39 17.81
N ASP A 201 -2.29 25.46 17.44
CA ASP A 201 -2.19 26.76 18.12
C ASP A 201 -3.47 27.61 17.92
N GLU A 202 -3.43 28.88 18.30
CA GLU A 202 -4.55 29.80 18.07
C GLU A 202 -4.84 30.10 16.60
N TYR A 203 -3.91 29.81 15.69
CA TYR A 203 -4.03 30.04 14.25
C TYR A 203 -4.63 28.82 13.53
N GLY A 204 -4.46 27.62 14.08
CA GLY A 204 -5.23 26.45 13.67
C GLY A 204 -4.52 25.13 13.91
N ILE A 205 -4.73 24.20 12.97
CA ILE A 205 -4.19 22.85 13.00
C ILE A 205 -3.56 22.57 11.63
N GLU A 206 -2.26 22.23 11.59
CA GLU A 206 -1.51 22.02 10.36
C GLU A 206 -1.20 20.54 10.11
N ILE A 207 -2.22 19.79 9.66
CA ILE A 207 -2.08 18.35 9.43
C ILE A 207 -1.30 17.98 8.16
N LEU A 208 -1.14 18.91 7.20
CA LEU A 208 -0.40 18.67 5.95
C LEU A 208 1.11 18.45 6.18
N SER A 209 1.60 18.71 7.39
CA SER A 209 2.99 18.46 7.81
C SER A 209 3.30 16.98 8.08
N VAL A 210 2.29 16.10 8.10
CA VAL A 210 2.46 14.68 8.38
C VAL A 210 3.20 13.98 7.24
N ASP A 211 4.26 13.26 7.60
CA ASP A 211 5.01 12.43 6.66
C ASP A 211 4.23 11.14 6.31
N VAL A 212 3.59 11.16 5.14
CA VAL A 212 2.77 10.05 4.62
C VAL A 212 3.57 8.79 4.30
N TYR A 213 4.89 8.87 4.14
CA TYR A 213 5.73 7.69 3.84
C TYR A 213 6.01 6.86 5.09
N ASN A 214 5.93 7.48 6.27
CA ASN A 214 6.22 6.84 7.54
C ASN A 214 4.96 6.38 8.31
N VAL A 215 3.76 6.67 7.79
CA VAL A 215 2.49 6.31 8.42
C VAL A 215 1.64 5.50 7.45
N SER A 216 1.21 4.30 7.84
CA SER A 216 0.30 3.52 7.00
C SER A 216 -1.04 4.25 6.82
N TYR A 217 -1.61 4.23 5.61
CA TYR A 217 -2.87 4.90 5.27
C TYR A 217 -4.00 4.64 6.29
N ARG A 218 -4.16 3.38 6.73
CA ARG A 218 -5.19 3.01 7.74
C ARG A 218 -4.97 3.73 9.07
N HIS A 219 -3.71 3.77 9.52
CA HIS A 219 -3.35 4.41 10.77
C HIS A 219 -3.50 5.94 10.68
N LEU A 220 -3.11 6.52 9.54
CA LEU A 220 -3.34 7.93 9.22
C LEU A 220 -4.83 8.28 9.27
N ARG A 221 -5.67 7.58 8.50
CA ARG A 221 -7.12 7.82 8.44
C ARG A 221 -7.77 7.73 9.82
N ASN A 222 -7.46 6.69 10.59
CA ASN A 222 -8.05 6.50 11.91
C ASN A 222 -7.59 7.56 12.92
N GLY A 223 -6.32 7.99 12.87
CA GLY A 223 -5.83 9.08 13.72
C GLY A 223 -6.48 10.42 13.36
N LEU A 224 -6.71 10.68 12.06
CA LEU A 224 -7.43 11.87 11.58
C LEU A 224 -8.92 11.84 11.96
N GLU A 225 -9.57 10.68 11.93
CA GLU A 225 -10.94 10.50 12.44
C GLU A 225 -11.04 10.89 13.92
N GLU A 226 -10.14 10.36 14.76
CA GLU A 226 -10.11 10.70 16.19
C GLU A 226 -9.80 12.19 16.42
N LEU A 227 -8.90 12.78 15.62
CA LEU A 227 -8.66 14.23 15.67
C LEU A 227 -9.93 15.03 15.35
N LEU A 228 -10.68 14.65 14.30
CA LEU A 228 -11.93 15.30 13.91
C LEU A 228 -12.97 15.20 15.03
N LYS A 229 -13.13 14.01 15.61
CA LYS A 229 -14.05 13.76 16.73
C LYS A 229 -13.71 14.63 17.94
N ILE A 230 -12.44 14.65 18.37
CA ILE A 230 -12.00 15.47 19.50
C ILE A 230 -12.21 16.96 19.19
N LEU A 231 -11.87 17.40 17.97
CA LEU A 231 -12.10 18.78 17.55
C LEU A 231 -13.58 19.15 17.63
N ALA A 232 -14.46 18.32 17.06
CA ALA A 232 -15.91 18.55 17.08
C ALA A 232 -16.45 18.70 18.51
N ASP A 233 -16.02 17.81 19.41
CA ASP A 233 -16.43 17.83 20.82
C ASP A 233 -15.91 19.07 21.57
N VAL A 234 -14.65 19.45 21.32
CA VAL A 234 -14.06 20.65 21.94
C VAL A 234 -14.79 21.90 21.47
N ILE A 235 -15.02 22.06 20.15
CA ILE A 235 -15.78 23.21 19.64
C ILE A 235 -17.19 23.24 20.22
N ARG A 236 -17.92 22.11 20.17
CA ARG A 236 -19.30 22.01 20.68
C ARG A 236 -19.41 22.36 22.18
N SER A 237 -18.38 22.05 22.97
CA SER A 237 -18.34 22.34 24.41
C SER A 237 -17.93 23.78 24.73
N ASN A 238 -17.30 24.48 23.78
CA ASN A 238 -16.73 25.80 23.98
C ASN A 238 -17.52 26.94 23.33
N VAL A 239 -18.42 26.64 22.38
CA VAL A 239 -19.21 27.66 21.68
C VAL A 239 -20.71 27.45 21.92
N SER A 240 -21.50 28.52 21.73
CA SER A 240 -22.95 28.42 21.84
C SER A 240 -23.53 27.53 20.73
N LYS A 241 -24.68 26.90 20.99
CA LYS A 241 -25.39 26.09 19.97
C LYS A 241 -25.67 26.86 18.68
N ALA A 242 -25.92 28.16 18.77
CA ALA A 242 -26.13 29.03 17.61
C ALA A 242 -24.86 29.14 16.76
N LYS A 243 -23.72 29.50 17.39
CA LYS A 243 -22.42 29.60 16.72
C LYS A 243 -21.95 28.26 16.14
N TYR A 244 -22.20 27.16 16.84
CA TYR A 244 -21.90 25.82 16.35
C TYR A 244 -22.69 25.48 15.08
N ARG A 245 -24.00 25.75 15.09
CA ARG A 245 -24.86 25.54 13.92
C ARG A 245 -24.46 26.41 12.74
N GLU A 246 -24.19 27.69 12.99
CA GLU A 246 -23.69 28.59 11.95
C GLU A 246 -22.38 28.06 11.36
N MET A 247 -21.44 27.61 12.19
CA MET A 247 -20.21 26.98 11.72
C MET A 247 -20.48 25.81 10.76
N LEU A 248 -21.41 24.94 11.14
CA LEU A 248 -21.75 23.77 10.34
C LEU A 248 -22.39 24.14 9.01
N PHE A 249 -23.41 24.99 9.02
CA PHE A 249 -24.21 25.27 7.82
C PHE A 249 -23.53 26.27 6.88
N GLU A 250 -22.78 27.24 7.40
CA GLU A 250 -22.15 28.28 6.59
C GLU A 250 -20.74 27.91 6.11
N TYR A 251 -20.02 27.04 6.81
CA TYR A 251 -18.63 26.71 6.46
C TYR A 251 -18.40 25.21 6.20
N ALA A 252 -18.78 24.32 7.12
CA ALA A 252 -18.47 22.90 6.98
C ALA A 252 -19.32 22.21 5.89
N MET A 253 -20.64 22.42 5.89
CA MET A 253 -21.56 21.76 4.96
C MET A 253 -21.36 22.18 3.49
N PRO A 254 -21.07 23.46 3.16
CA PRO A 254 -20.69 23.84 1.81
C PRO A 254 -19.44 23.12 1.30
N TYR A 255 -18.44 22.93 2.16
CA TYR A 255 -17.26 22.13 1.84
C TYR A 255 -17.64 20.66 1.60
N VAL A 256 -18.42 20.07 2.52
CA VAL A 256 -18.87 18.67 2.42
C VAL A 256 -19.65 18.43 1.13
N LYS A 257 -20.52 19.36 0.73
CA LYS A 257 -21.30 19.27 -0.50
C LYS A 257 -20.41 19.37 -1.75
N ARG A 258 -19.40 20.24 -1.73
CA ARG A 258 -18.49 20.44 -2.88
C ARG A 258 -17.57 19.25 -3.09
N ASP A 259 -17.06 18.65 -2.02
CA ASP A 259 -16.06 17.58 -2.07
C ASP A 259 -16.65 16.20 -1.69
N ILE A 260 -17.97 16.00 -1.90
CA ILE A 260 -18.70 14.81 -1.44
C ILE A 260 -18.12 13.50 -1.99
N ASP A 261 -17.67 13.49 -3.25
CA ASP A 261 -17.11 12.30 -3.89
C ASP A 261 -15.78 11.87 -3.25
N ARG A 262 -14.90 12.84 -2.91
CA ARG A 262 -13.64 12.56 -2.20
C ARG A 262 -13.93 12.09 -0.78
N LEU A 263 -14.88 12.73 -0.09
CA LEU A 263 -15.30 12.33 1.25
C LEU A 263 -15.86 10.90 1.29
N GLN A 264 -16.63 10.49 0.27
CA GLN A 264 -17.11 9.11 0.12
C GLN A 264 -15.97 8.14 -0.21
N THR A 265 -15.10 8.51 -1.15
CA THR A 265 -13.95 7.69 -1.59
C THR A 265 -13.03 7.32 -0.41
N TYR A 266 -12.87 8.24 0.54
CA TYR A 266 -12.02 8.05 1.72
C TYR A 266 -12.78 7.68 3.00
N ALA A 267 -14.08 7.38 2.89
CA ALA A 267 -14.94 7.03 4.02
C ALA A 267 -14.92 8.08 5.17
N ILE A 268 -14.82 9.36 4.81
CA ILE A 268 -14.82 10.51 5.73
C ILE A 268 -16.25 11.05 5.90
N LEU A 269 -17.13 10.85 4.91
CA LEU A 269 -18.51 11.31 4.98
C LEU A 269 -19.25 10.75 6.21
N ASP A 270 -19.03 9.48 6.54
CA ASP A 270 -19.62 8.84 7.72
C ASP A 270 -19.08 9.46 9.02
N ASP A 271 -17.80 9.81 9.06
CA ASP A 271 -17.17 10.48 10.21
C ASP A 271 -17.76 11.89 10.41
N VAL A 272 -17.92 12.63 9.31
CA VAL A 272 -18.60 13.93 9.28
C VAL A 272 -20.01 13.83 9.85
N ILE A 273 -20.81 12.88 9.36
CA ILE A 273 -22.20 12.70 9.83
C ILE A 273 -22.21 12.31 11.30
N ARG A 274 -21.33 11.39 11.72
CA ARG A 274 -21.30 10.86 13.09
C ARG A 274 -20.86 11.90 14.13
N TYR A 275 -19.88 12.73 13.80
CA TYR A 275 -19.24 13.60 14.78
C TYR A 275 -19.66 15.06 14.69
N LEU A 276 -20.11 15.55 13.53
CA LEU A 276 -20.50 16.95 13.37
C LEU A 276 -22.01 17.18 13.50
N PHE A 277 -22.84 16.22 13.11
CA PHE A 277 -24.31 16.33 13.16
C PHE A 277 -24.89 15.55 14.35
#